data_AF-A0A444JCN1-F1
#
_entry.id   AF-A0A444JCN1-F1
#
_cell.length_a   1.000
_cell.length_b   1.000
_cell.length_c   1.000
_cell.angle_alpha   90.00
_cell.angle_beta   90.00
_cell.angle_gamma   90.00
#
_symmetry.space_group_name_H-M   'P 1'
#
loop_
_entity.id
_entity.type
_entity.pdbx_description
1 polymer ?
#
loop_
_entity_poly.entity_id
_entity_poly.type
_entity_poly.pdbx_seq_one_letter_code
_entity_poly.pdbx_strand_id
1 'polypeptide(L)'
;QSRKAPMLVSGSAVTMVFRTVMGGPLGGRFDFTYMKPMSVPDGANLLHTTLKYYGQGRTISPELALYASAQMGGHPYYLYCLATSKCEGKDFTDEQSVERVIRYEIENGKIYGFWRTHFDNNREQINKDDDTELGKKIIYYFTRYNNQPVDTKAIADKLKVPKKAVAEKIEKLYAADLVYRTAEKFYTFNDICLMRFIKFVYEQDLEGVDEIDLSQQGLINTMKGKFLEMVAEVSMLKFNHERLPGAWFGRSEEAEEVKVPLFQYVRTQTVKASTSPAYQIDVLGKEQNNYRVWLCECKYTRKPMSLTQVKKLENAARALCREMEEEGRPIPDIQFWLISTGGFTGEVQELVRSREDIFASDYDGINSIFKAFGSNYSIPLFLKDQAG
;
A
#
# COMPACT_ATOMS: atom_id res chain seq x y z
N GLN A 1 44.00 28.91 -14.25
CA GLN A 1 42.57 28.97 -13.87
C GLN A 1 41.98 27.57 -14.01
N SER A 2 41.43 27.00 -12.93
CA SER A 2 40.75 25.69 -12.99
C SER A 2 39.47 25.81 -13.82
N ARG A 3 39.34 25.00 -14.87
CA ARG A 3 38.11 24.87 -15.69
C ARG A 3 37.06 23.95 -15.05
N LYS A 4 37.27 23.50 -13.81
CA LYS A 4 36.37 22.58 -13.10
C LYS A 4 35.79 23.29 -11.87
N ALA A 5 34.57 23.82 -12.03
CA ALA A 5 33.76 24.39 -10.97
C ALA A 5 32.35 23.77 -11.05
N PRO A 6 32.14 22.55 -10.52
CA PRO A 6 30.82 21.94 -10.54
C PRO A 6 29.86 22.78 -9.69
N MET A 7 28.68 23.06 -10.24
CA MET A 7 27.63 23.84 -9.58
C MET A 7 26.46 22.93 -9.25
N LEU A 8 26.10 22.86 -7.97
CA LEU A 8 24.93 22.14 -7.49
C LEU A 8 23.84 23.17 -7.16
N VAL A 9 22.67 23.02 -7.78
CA VAL A 9 21.48 23.82 -7.51
C VAL A 9 20.38 22.89 -7.02
N SER A 10 19.82 23.19 -5.86
CA SER A 10 18.69 22.44 -5.28
C SER A 10 17.51 23.38 -5.03
N GLY A 11 16.29 22.92 -5.25
CA GLY A 11 15.09 23.68 -4.94
C GLY A 11 13.84 22.80 -4.89
N SER A 12 12.94 23.10 -3.96
CA SER A 12 11.65 22.40 -3.80
C SER A 12 10.59 22.86 -4.81
N ALA A 13 10.74 24.08 -5.36
CA ALA A 13 9.89 24.63 -6.42
C ALA A 13 10.38 24.15 -7.79
N VAL A 14 10.05 22.89 -8.13
CA VAL A 14 10.59 22.19 -9.31
C VAL A 14 10.28 22.95 -10.60
N THR A 15 9.05 23.46 -10.78
CA THR A 15 8.65 24.24 -11.96
C THR A 15 9.42 25.54 -12.06
N MET A 16 9.72 26.20 -10.94
CA MET A 16 10.55 27.41 -10.93
C MET A 16 12.00 27.12 -11.29
N VAL A 17 12.58 26.02 -10.80
CA VAL A 17 13.92 25.56 -11.19
C VAL A 17 13.95 25.21 -12.69
N PHE A 18 12.94 24.50 -13.19
CA PHE A 18 12.85 24.18 -14.62
C PHE A 18 12.69 25.44 -15.48
N ARG A 19 11.81 26.38 -15.14
CA ARG A 19 11.61 27.61 -15.91
C ARG A 19 12.86 28.50 -15.90
N THR A 20 13.48 28.69 -14.74
CA THR A 20 14.57 29.65 -14.56
C THR A 20 15.93 29.09 -14.99
N VAL A 21 16.22 27.82 -14.67
CA VAL A 21 17.54 27.22 -14.88
C VAL A 21 17.57 26.39 -16.16
N MET A 22 16.55 25.55 -16.40
CA MET A 22 16.53 24.61 -17.52
C MET A 22 15.94 25.20 -18.81
N GLY A 23 15.04 26.18 -18.70
CA GLY A 23 14.38 26.84 -19.85
C GLY A 23 14.98 28.20 -20.23
N GLY A 24 15.84 28.77 -19.38
CA GLY A 24 16.47 30.07 -19.58
C GLY A 24 17.80 30.02 -20.34
N PRO A 25 18.65 31.07 -20.24
CA PRO A 25 19.97 31.15 -20.89
C PRO A 25 20.93 30.00 -20.53
N LEU A 26 20.62 29.23 -19.48
CA LEU A 26 21.40 28.09 -19.00
C LEU A 26 20.81 26.74 -19.44
N GLY A 27 19.78 26.76 -20.29
CA GLY A 27 19.14 25.55 -20.81
C GLY A 27 20.14 24.61 -21.49
N GLY A 28 20.01 23.32 -21.18
CA GLY A 28 20.90 22.26 -21.67
C GLY A 28 22.28 22.20 -21.01
N ARG A 29 22.58 23.06 -20.02
CA ARG A 29 23.87 23.09 -19.31
C ARG A 29 23.88 22.40 -17.95
N PHE A 30 22.72 21.96 -17.48
CA PHE A 30 22.55 21.25 -16.22
C PHE A 30 22.01 19.86 -16.48
N ASP A 31 22.60 18.88 -15.81
CA ASP A 31 21.95 17.60 -15.57
C ASP A 31 20.91 17.78 -14.46
N PHE A 32 19.83 17.00 -14.55
CA PHE A 32 18.74 17.05 -13.59
C PHE A 32 18.59 15.71 -12.88
N THR A 33 18.55 15.76 -11.54
CA THR A 33 18.24 14.61 -10.70
C THR A 33 17.04 14.94 -9.83
N TYR A 34 15.96 14.20 -10.01
CA TYR A 34 14.78 14.30 -9.15
C TYR A 34 14.93 13.37 -7.94
N MET A 35 14.90 13.95 -6.74
CA MET A 35 14.88 13.18 -5.49
C MET A 35 13.43 12.81 -5.15
N LYS A 36 13.09 11.53 -5.33
CA LYS A 36 11.78 10.98 -4.94
C LYS A 36 11.71 10.80 -3.42
N PRO A 37 10.51 10.76 -2.83
CA PRO A 37 10.31 10.23 -1.48
C PRO A 37 10.94 8.84 -1.33
N MET A 38 11.28 8.47 -0.10
CA MET A 38 11.87 7.16 0.18
C MET A 38 10.84 6.05 -0.05
N SER A 39 11.32 4.82 -0.26
CA SER A 39 10.42 3.67 -0.20
C SER A 39 9.77 3.59 1.19
N VAL A 40 8.58 2.99 1.30
CA VAL A 40 7.92 2.80 2.59
C VAL A 40 8.82 2.08 3.60
N PRO A 41 9.52 0.98 3.24
CA PRO A 41 10.50 0.34 4.15
C PRO A 41 11.64 1.25 4.59
N ASP A 42 12.25 2.01 3.67
CA ASP A 42 13.35 2.91 4.01
C ASP A 42 12.86 4.07 4.91
N GLY A 43 11.65 4.58 4.66
CA GLY A 43 11.00 5.56 5.52
C GLY A 43 10.69 5.02 6.91
N ALA A 44 10.31 3.75 7.05
CA ALA A 44 10.11 3.11 8.35
C ALA A 44 11.42 3.03 9.14
N ASN A 45 12.51 2.65 8.47
CA ASN A 45 13.86 2.65 9.06
C ASN A 45 14.32 4.07 9.44
N LEU A 46 14.01 5.06 8.62
CA LEU A 46 14.27 6.46 8.93
C LEU A 46 13.51 6.88 10.19
N LEU A 47 12.22 6.56 10.31
CA LEU A 47 11.42 6.93 11.48
C LEU A 47 11.97 6.27 12.75
N HIS A 48 12.31 4.98 12.71
CA HIS A 48 13.00 4.29 13.81
C HIS A 48 14.27 5.03 14.24
N THR A 49 15.11 5.40 13.28
CA THR A 49 16.37 6.09 13.53
C THR A 49 16.11 7.49 14.10
N THR A 50 15.14 8.21 13.54
CA THR A 50 14.81 9.58 13.93
C THR A 50 14.21 9.63 15.34
N LEU A 51 13.38 8.65 15.71
CA LEU A 51 12.84 8.53 17.07
C LEU A 51 13.92 8.26 18.11
N LYS A 52 14.96 7.49 17.77
CA LYS A 52 16.11 7.29 18.66
C LYS A 52 16.81 8.60 19.03
N TYR A 53 16.98 9.50 18.06
CA TYR A 53 17.69 10.76 18.28
C TYR A 53 16.80 11.90 18.77
N TYR A 54 15.56 11.97 18.31
CA TYR A 54 14.67 13.13 18.50
C TYR A 54 13.35 12.80 19.22
N GLY A 55 13.03 11.52 19.40
CA GLY A 55 11.77 11.05 19.97
C GLY A 55 11.71 11.07 21.50
N GLN A 56 12.75 11.57 22.18
CA GLN A 56 12.87 11.61 23.65
C GLN A 56 12.74 10.21 24.29
N GLY A 57 13.39 9.20 23.71
CA GLY A 57 13.35 7.82 24.23
C GLY A 57 12.11 7.01 23.83
N ARG A 58 11.19 7.58 23.05
CA ARG A 58 10.05 6.83 22.50
C ARG A 58 10.52 5.81 21.46
N THR A 59 9.87 4.66 21.49
CA THR A 59 10.08 3.58 20.52
C THR A 59 8.82 3.37 19.69
N ILE A 60 9.01 2.77 18.52
CA ILE A 60 7.93 2.33 17.63
C ILE A 60 8.23 0.88 17.24
N SER A 61 7.21 0.06 17.02
CA SER A 61 7.43 -1.28 16.47
C SER A 61 7.74 -1.20 14.96
N PRO A 62 8.46 -2.18 14.37
CA PRO A 62 8.70 -2.22 12.92
C PRO A 62 7.42 -2.11 12.09
N GLU A 63 6.36 -2.70 12.61
CA GLU A 63 5.04 -2.70 12.02
C GLU A 63 4.41 -1.31 11.99
N LEU A 64 4.39 -0.61 13.13
CA LEU A 64 3.84 0.73 13.22
C LEU A 64 4.72 1.75 12.49
N ALA A 65 6.02 1.49 12.37
CA ALA A 65 6.92 2.30 11.55
C ALA A 65 6.60 2.17 10.06
N LEU A 66 6.30 0.96 9.58
CA LEU A 66 5.81 0.74 8.21
C LEU A 66 4.46 1.41 7.99
N TYR A 67 3.54 1.30 8.94
CA TYR A 67 2.26 1.98 8.91
C TYR A 67 2.45 3.50 8.80
N ALA A 68 3.18 4.12 9.73
CA ALA A 68 3.45 5.55 9.72
C ALA A 68 4.13 6.02 8.43
N SER A 69 5.13 5.26 7.96
CA SER A 69 5.82 5.54 6.70
C SER A 69 4.89 5.50 5.50
N ALA A 70 3.98 4.51 5.43
CA ALA A 70 2.97 4.44 4.39
C ALA A 70 2.01 5.64 4.43
N GLN A 71 1.53 6.00 5.63
CA GLN A 71 0.63 7.16 5.79
C GLN A 71 1.29 8.50 5.45
N MET A 72 2.62 8.59 5.54
CA MET A 72 3.43 9.76 5.18
C MET A 72 4.05 9.68 3.77
N GLY A 73 3.73 8.64 2.99
CA GLY A 73 4.28 8.42 1.64
C GLY A 73 5.80 8.26 1.59
N GLY A 74 6.44 7.82 2.69
CA GLY A 74 7.89 7.70 2.79
C GLY A 74 8.64 9.03 2.76
N HIS A 75 7.97 10.17 2.96
CA HIS A 75 8.59 11.48 2.84
C HIS A 75 9.48 11.81 4.07
N PRO A 76 10.80 12.05 3.89
CA PRO A 76 11.73 12.21 5.01
C PRO A 76 11.38 13.34 5.96
N TYR A 77 10.94 14.49 5.42
CA TYR A 77 10.56 15.64 6.23
C TYR A 77 9.33 15.35 7.10
N TYR A 78 8.33 14.62 6.59
CA TYR A 78 7.11 14.32 7.36
C TYR A 78 7.39 13.33 8.47
N LEU A 79 8.23 12.32 8.21
CA LEU A 79 8.68 11.37 9.23
C LEU A 79 9.49 12.08 10.34
N TYR A 80 10.31 13.05 9.96
CA TYR A 80 10.97 13.94 10.92
C TYR A 80 9.97 14.78 11.74
N CYS A 81 8.92 15.30 11.11
CA CYS A 81 7.83 16.00 11.80
C CYS A 81 7.15 15.10 12.83
N LEU A 82 6.84 13.84 12.50
CA LEU A 82 6.28 12.89 13.47
C LEU A 82 7.21 12.68 14.67
N ALA A 83 8.50 12.41 14.42
CA ALA A 83 9.46 12.18 15.48
C ALA A 83 9.62 13.40 16.41
N THR A 84 9.64 14.61 15.84
CA THR A 84 9.79 15.88 16.58
C THR A 84 8.47 16.54 16.97
N SER A 85 7.34 15.89 16.72
CA SER A 85 6.02 16.46 16.94
C SER A 85 5.81 16.89 18.39
N LYS A 86 5.07 17.99 18.57
CA LYS A 86 4.64 18.51 19.87
C LYS A 86 3.25 18.02 20.28
N CYS A 87 2.69 17.04 19.57
CA CYS A 87 1.43 16.40 19.93
C CYS A 87 1.43 15.98 21.41
N GLU A 88 0.44 16.44 22.17
CA GLU A 88 0.30 16.07 23.58
C GLU A 88 0.06 14.57 23.71
N GLY A 89 0.71 13.94 24.70
CA GLY A 89 0.65 12.50 24.86
C GLY A 89 1.18 11.73 23.65
N LYS A 90 2.04 12.30 22.80
CA LYS A 90 2.64 11.59 21.67
C LYS A 90 3.21 10.24 22.09
N ASP A 91 2.78 9.19 21.41
CA ASP A 91 3.32 7.84 21.51
C ASP A 91 3.15 7.15 20.15
N PHE A 92 3.69 5.94 20.03
CA PHE A 92 3.60 5.13 18.80
C PHE A 92 3.32 3.67 19.18
N THR A 93 2.45 3.44 20.15
CA THR A 93 2.12 2.09 20.66
C THR A 93 1.09 1.35 19.81
N ASP A 94 0.29 2.05 19.02
CA ASP A 94 -0.77 1.50 18.19
C ASP A 94 -1.08 2.40 16.97
N GLU A 95 -1.95 1.92 16.06
CA GLU A 95 -2.30 2.67 14.84
C GLU A 95 -3.04 3.98 15.17
N GLN A 96 -3.87 4.00 16.22
CA GLN A 96 -4.64 5.20 16.59
C GLN A 96 -3.74 6.30 17.13
N SER A 97 -2.72 5.94 17.91
CA SER A 97 -1.77 6.90 18.43
C SER A 97 -0.85 7.46 17.35
N VAL A 98 -0.43 6.62 16.39
CA VAL A 98 0.25 7.08 15.17
C VAL A 98 -0.64 8.08 14.41
N GLU A 99 -1.91 7.74 14.15
CA GLU A 99 -2.84 8.62 13.43
C GLU A 99 -3.14 9.92 14.19
N ARG A 100 -3.17 9.88 15.54
CA ARG A 100 -3.31 11.08 16.36
C ARG A 100 -2.16 12.06 16.13
N VAL A 101 -0.92 11.56 16.10
CA VAL A 101 0.28 12.37 15.86
C VAL A 101 0.28 12.92 14.43
N ILE A 102 -0.08 12.08 13.45
CA ILE A 102 -0.22 12.48 12.05
C ILE A 102 -1.24 13.60 11.90
N ARG A 103 -2.44 13.41 12.45
CA ARG A 103 -3.53 14.39 12.42
C ARG A 103 -3.08 15.70 13.04
N TYR A 104 -2.46 15.65 14.22
CA TYR A 104 -1.89 16.84 14.84
C TYR A 104 -0.89 17.56 13.92
N GLU A 105 0.03 16.84 13.28
CA GLU A 105 1.01 17.47 12.38
C GLU A 105 0.36 18.12 11.15
N ILE A 106 -0.70 17.52 10.61
CA ILE A 106 -1.46 18.04 9.46
C ILE A 106 -2.31 19.26 9.82
N GLU A 107 -2.90 19.28 11.02
CA GLU A 107 -3.86 20.33 11.42
C GLU A 107 -3.19 21.50 12.14
N ASN A 108 -2.12 21.24 12.90
CA ASN A 108 -1.55 22.21 13.83
C ASN A 108 -0.01 22.19 13.93
N GLY A 109 0.66 21.16 13.41
CA GLY A 109 2.09 20.97 13.59
C GLY A 109 2.96 21.59 12.49
N LYS A 110 4.16 21.03 12.31
CA LYS A 110 5.15 21.54 11.35
C LYS A 110 4.72 21.30 9.91
N ILE A 111 3.99 20.23 9.63
CA ILE A 111 3.47 19.94 8.29
C ILE A 111 2.40 20.96 7.92
N TYR A 112 1.47 21.26 8.83
CA TYR A 112 0.51 22.35 8.68
C TYR A 112 1.21 23.68 8.37
N GLY A 113 2.17 24.09 9.21
CA GLY A 113 2.87 25.37 9.03
C GLY A 113 3.63 25.46 7.70
N PHE A 114 4.24 24.36 7.26
CA PHE A 114 4.91 24.28 5.97
C PHE A 114 3.93 24.51 4.81
N TRP A 115 2.85 23.73 4.75
CA TRP A 115 1.88 23.84 3.66
C TRP A 115 1.09 25.14 3.70
N ARG A 116 0.77 25.64 4.90
CA ARG A 116 0.14 26.94 5.06
C ARG A 116 0.99 28.05 4.47
N THR A 117 2.29 28.07 4.78
CA THR A 117 3.24 29.04 4.23
C THR A 117 3.33 28.92 2.70
N HIS A 118 3.37 27.69 2.16
CA HIS A 118 3.39 27.46 0.72
C HIS A 118 2.12 28.00 0.03
N PHE A 119 0.95 27.75 0.61
CA PHE A 119 -0.33 28.24 0.09
C PHE A 119 -0.46 29.76 0.19
N ASP A 120 0.03 30.36 1.27
CA ASP A 120 0.02 31.81 1.47
C ASP A 120 0.97 32.50 0.46
N ASN A 121 2.16 31.94 0.21
CA ASN A 121 3.12 32.47 -0.77
C ASN A 121 2.60 32.37 -2.22
N ASN A 122 1.75 31.39 -2.52
CA ASN A 122 1.18 31.17 -3.85
C ASN A 122 -0.32 31.53 -3.91
N ARG A 123 -0.78 32.40 -3.00
CA ARG A 123 -2.20 32.74 -2.85
C ARG A 123 -2.83 33.31 -4.12
N GLU A 124 -2.06 34.09 -4.89
CA GLU A 124 -2.53 34.66 -6.17
C GLU A 124 -2.92 33.56 -7.18
N GLN A 125 -2.15 32.48 -7.23
CA GLN A 125 -2.37 31.36 -8.14
C GLN A 125 -3.39 30.36 -7.57
N ILE A 126 -3.41 30.17 -6.24
CA ILE A 126 -4.19 29.12 -5.58
C ILE A 126 -5.59 29.59 -5.18
N ASN A 127 -5.75 30.82 -4.70
CA ASN A 127 -6.99 31.26 -4.02
C ASN A 127 -7.59 32.56 -4.55
N LYS A 128 -6.92 33.25 -5.47
CA LYS A 128 -7.48 34.45 -6.13
C LYS A 128 -7.93 34.10 -7.56
N ASP A 129 -8.98 33.30 -7.60
CA ASP A 129 -9.78 33.11 -8.82
C ASP A 129 -10.97 34.06 -8.79
N ASP A 130 -11.51 34.38 -9.98
CA ASP A 130 -12.76 35.13 -10.12
C ASP A 130 -13.90 34.47 -9.33
N ASP A 131 -13.88 33.13 -9.25
CA ASP A 131 -14.72 32.32 -8.37
C ASP A 131 -13.83 31.50 -7.42
N THR A 132 -13.60 32.05 -6.23
CA THR A 132 -12.75 31.44 -5.19
C THR A 132 -13.33 30.12 -4.68
N GLU A 133 -14.65 29.99 -4.61
CA GLU A 133 -15.30 28.77 -4.12
C GLU A 133 -15.13 27.64 -5.14
N LEU A 134 -15.36 27.92 -6.42
CA LEU A 134 -15.10 26.97 -7.51
C LEU A 134 -13.62 26.56 -7.55
N GLY A 135 -12.70 27.52 -7.39
CA GLY A 135 -11.27 27.26 -7.31
C GLY A 135 -10.92 26.25 -6.20
N LYS A 136 -11.46 26.46 -4.98
CA LYS A 136 -11.32 25.52 -3.85
C LYS A 136 -11.92 24.15 -4.16
N LYS A 137 -13.13 24.09 -4.76
CA LYS A 137 -13.78 22.84 -5.16
C LYS A 137 -12.93 22.04 -6.15
N ILE A 138 -12.37 22.70 -7.16
CA ILE A 138 -11.47 22.05 -8.13
C ILE A 138 -10.23 21.48 -7.44
N ILE A 139 -9.57 22.25 -6.56
CA ILE A 139 -8.41 21.78 -5.78
C ILE A 139 -8.77 20.62 -4.86
N TYR A 140 -9.95 20.65 -4.24
CA TYR A 140 -10.42 19.58 -3.38
C TYR A 140 -10.62 18.27 -4.17
N TYR A 141 -11.36 18.31 -5.28
CA TYR A 141 -11.54 17.14 -6.16
C TYR A 141 -10.23 16.63 -6.77
N PHE A 142 -9.23 17.50 -6.88
CA PHE A 142 -7.89 17.13 -7.34
C PHE A 142 -7.23 16.08 -6.46
N THR A 143 -7.52 16.08 -5.16
CA THR A 143 -6.93 15.12 -4.20
C THR A 143 -7.31 13.65 -4.49
N ARG A 144 -8.32 13.39 -5.34
CA ARG A 144 -8.74 12.04 -5.74
C ARG A 144 -7.76 11.34 -6.68
N TYR A 145 -6.97 12.10 -7.43
CA TYR A 145 -6.15 11.59 -8.52
C TYR A 145 -4.74 11.25 -8.06
N ASN A 146 -4.51 10.81 -6.82
CA ASN A 146 -3.19 10.53 -6.25
C ASN A 146 -2.21 9.83 -7.21
N ASN A 147 -1.29 10.58 -7.83
CA ASN A 147 -0.35 10.13 -8.87
C ASN A 147 -0.99 9.53 -10.15
N GLN A 148 -2.23 9.91 -10.44
CA GLN A 148 -3.00 9.56 -11.64
C GLN A 148 -3.13 10.77 -12.57
N PRO A 149 -3.29 10.55 -13.89
CA PRO A 149 -3.62 11.62 -14.81
C PRO A 149 -4.94 12.30 -14.41
N VAL A 150 -4.94 13.62 -14.39
CA VAL A 150 -6.11 14.40 -14.00
C VAL A 150 -7.13 14.39 -15.13
N ASP A 151 -8.32 13.88 -14.85
CA ASP A 151 -9.43 13.93 -15.80
C ASP A 151 -10.24 15.22 -15.61
N THR A 152 -9.84 16.24 -16.38
CA THR A 152 -10.51 17.55 -16.41
C THR A 152 -12.00 17.47 -16.76
N LYS A 153 -12.42 16.47 -17.57
CA LYS A 153 -13.82 16.29 -17.92
C LYS A 153 -14.59 15.74 -16.73
N ALA A 154 -14.07 14.73 -16.05
CA ALA A 154 -14.72 14.15 -14.88
C ALA A 154 -14.92 15.20 -13.75
N ILE A 155 -13.94 16.06 -13.48
CA ILE A 155 -14.09 17.16 -12.50
C ILE A 155 -15.16 18.15 -12.98
N ALA A 156 -15.14 18.54 -14.25
CA ALA A 156 -16.09 19.49 -14.83
C ALA A 156 -17.54 18.96 -14.76
N ASP A 157 -17.75 17.70 -15.15
CA ASP A 157 -19.06 17.04 -15.10
C ASP A 157 -19.56 16.93 -13.65
N LYS A 158 -18.68 16.61 -12.70
CA LYS A 158 -19.01 16.49 -11.28
C LYS A 158 -19.42 17.82 -10.66
N LEU A 159 -18.67 18.89 -10.97
CA LEU A 159 -18.94 20.23 -10.48
C LEU A 159 -19.99 20.98 -11.30
N LYS A 160 -20.45 20.41 -12.41
CA LYS A 160 -21.38 21.03 -13.37
C LYS A 160 -20.87 22.37 -13.90
N VAL A 161 -19.57 22.44 -14.20
CA VAL A 161 -18.90 23.65 -14.72
C VAL A 161 -18.25 23.41 -16.08
N PRO A 162 -17.92 24.46 -16.86
CA PRO A 162 -17.21 24.31 -18.11
C PRO A 162 -15.82 23.68 -17.92
N LYS A 163 -15.45 22.72 -18.77
CA LYS A 163 -14.11 22.10 -18.80
C LYS A 163 -12.98 23.14 -18.85
N LYS A 164 -13.20 24.26 -19.54
CA LYS A 164 -12.24 25.37 -19.66
C LYS A 164 -11.86 25.96 -18.30
N ALA A 165 -12.84 26.16 -17.40
CA ALA A 165 -12.59 26.69 -16.06
C ALA A 165 -11.69 25.76 -15.24
N VAL A 166 -11.93 24.44 -15.34
CA VAL A 166 -11.09 23.42 -14.69
C VAL A 166 -9.66 23.42 -15.26
N ALA A 167 -9.51 23.51 -16.59
CA ALA A 167 -8.21 23.55 -17.23
C ALA A 167 -7.40 24.80 -16.85
N GLU A 168 -8.02 25.98 -16.86
CA GLU A 168 -7.39 27.24 -16.44
C GLU A 168 -6.94 27.17 -14.97
N LYS A 169 -7.76 26.56 -14.11
CA LYS A 169 -7.38 26.35 -12.71
C LYS A 169 -6.17 25.44 -12.57
N ILE A 170 -6.12 24.33 -13.31
CA ILE A 170 -4.99 23.39 -13.27
C ILE A 170 -3.68 24.05 -13.73
N GLU A 171 -3.73 24.92 -14.74
CA GLU A 171 -2.56 25.70 -15.18
C GLU A 171 -2.03 26.63 -14.07
N LYS A 172 -2.92 27.25 -13.28
CA LYS A 172 -2.50 28.03 -12.11
C LYS A 172 -1.86 27.14 -11.04
N LEU A 173 -2.40 25.94 -10.80
CA LEU A 173 -1.81 24.99 -9.86
C LEU A 173 -0.45 24.46 -10.35
N TYR A 174 -0.24 24.37 -11.66
CA TYR A 174 1.07 24.04 -12.25
C TYR A 174 2.07 25.16 -12.00
N ALA A 175 1.66 26.42 -12.15
CA ALA A 175 2.50 27.56 -11.81
C ALA A 175 2.83 27.66 -10.31
N ALA A 176 1.98 27.11 -9.43
CA ALA A 176 2.16 27.08 -7.98
C ALA A 176 2.90 25.83 -7.46
N ASP A 177 3.48 25.01 -8.34
CA ASP A 177 4.15 23.75 -7.97
C ASP A 177 3.25 22.77 -7.20
N LEU A 178 1.94 22.75 -7.48
CA LEU A 178 0.98 21.80 -6.89
C LEU A 178 0.57 20.68 -7.84
N VAL A 179 0.95 20.77 -9.12
CA VAL A 179 0.77 19.71 -10.13
C VAL A 179 2.01 19.66 -11.01
N TYR A 180 2.25 18.53 -11.68
CA TYR A 180 3.28 18.44 -12.70
C TYR A 180 2.69 17.97 -14.03
N ARG A 181 3.40 18.26 -15.13
CA ARG A 181 2.97 17.92 -16.48
C ARG A 181 3.96 16.93 -17.09
N THR A 182 3.46 15.82 -17.61
CA THR A 182 4.24 14.93 -18.48
C THR A 182 3.46 14.74 -19.78
N ALA A 183 4.12 14.99 -20.90
CA ALA A 183 3.46 15.17 -22.20
C ALA A 183 2.32 16.21 -22.13
N GLU A 184 1.14 15.90 -22.67
CA GLU A 184 -0.03 16.78 -22.68
C GLU A 184 -0.98 16.58 -21.47
N LYS A 185 -0.57 15.80 -20.46
CA LYS A 185 -1.40 15.49 -19.30
C LYS A 185 -0.85 16.09 -18.02
N PHE A 186 -1.75 16.61 -17.19
CA PHE A 186 -1.46 17.05 -15.83
C PHE A 186 -1.61 15.88 -14.85
N TYR A 187 -0.74 15.86 -13.86
CA TYR A 187 -0.67 14.86 -12.81
C TYR A 187 -0.61 15.57 -11.47
N THR A 188 -1.25 14.97 -10.48
CA THR A 188 -1.16 15.42 -9.09
C THR A 188 0.19 15.05 -8.51
N PHE A 189 0.78 15.88 -7.63
CA PHE A 189 1.94 15.41 -6.86
C PHE A 189 1.51 14.24 -5.98
N ASN A 190 2.35 13.20 -5.97
CA ASN A 190 2.20 12.06 -5.08
C ASN A 190 2.61 12.45 -3.65
N ASP A 191 1.85 13.34 -3.03
CA ASP A 191 2.06 13.80 -1.66
C ASP A 191 0.77 13.68 -0.85
N ILE A 192 0.69 12.60 -0.07
CA ILE A 192 -0.49 12.29 0.72
C ILE A 192 -0.72 13.30 1.86
N CYS A 193 0.34 13.93 2.38
CA CYS A 193 0.23 14.94 3.42
C CYS A 193 -0.29 16.26 2.86
N LEU A 194 0.11 16.66 1.65
CA LEU A 194 -0.50 17.78 0.92
C LEU A 194 -2.00 17.54 0.72
N MET A 195 -2.38 16.34 0.27
CA MET A 195 -3.79 16.02 0.06
C MET A 195 -4.59 16.09 1.36
N ARG A 196 -4.05 15.56 2.47
CA ARG A 196 -4.68 15.65 3.80
C ARG A 196 -4.80 17.10 4.29
N PHE A 197 -3.78 17.92 4.04
CA PHE A 197 -3.82 19.35 4.33
C PHE A 197 -4.91 20.07 3.53
N ILE A 198 -4.99 19.82 2.21
CA ILE A 198 -6.04 20.39 1.34
C ILE A 198 -7.43 19.97 1.83
N LYS A 199 -7.62 18.68 2.14
CA LYS A 199 -8.87 18.17 2.71
C LYS A 199 -9.22 18.93 3.97
N PHE A 200 -8.31 19.00 4.95
CA PHE A 200 -8.53 19.72 6.20
C PHE A 200 -8.92 21.20 6.00
N VAL A 201 -8.19 21.93 5.16
CA VAL A 201 -8.37 23.38 5.00
C VAL A 201 -9.62 23.73 4.18
N TYR A 202 -10.04 22.88 3.22
CA TYR A 202 -11.15 23.21 2.32
C TYR A 202 -12.44 22.44 2.61
N GLU A 203 -12.40 21.21 3.11
CA GLU A 203 -13.62 20.41 3.31
C GLU A 203 -14.63 21.09 4.25
N GLN A 204 -14.16 21.80 5.28
CA GLN A 204 -15.01 22.52 6.23
C GLN A 204 -15.77 23.69 5.59
N ASP A 205 -15.22 24.29 4.53
CA ASP A 205 -15.77 25.48 3.86
C ASP A 205 -16.62 25.13 2.63
N LEU A 206 -16.68 23.85 2.22
CA LEU A 206 -17.22 23.45 0.93
C LEU A 206 -18.54 22.68 1.05
N GLU A 207 -19.60 23.25 0.46
CA GLU A 207 -20.87 22.56 0.28
C GLU A 207 -20.96 21.85 -1.08
N GLY A 208 -21.63 20.69 -1.12
CA GLY A 208 -21.92 19.95 -2.35
C GLY A 208 -20.72 19.18 -2.94
N VAL A 209 -19.72 18.86 -2.12
CA VAL A 209 -18.58 18.02 -2.50
C VAL A 209 -18.70 16.64 -1.86
N ASP A 210 -18.30 15.56 -2.56
CA ASP A 210 -18.28 14.25 -1.89
C ASP A 210 -17.03 14.11 -1.01
N GLU A 211 -17.18 13.41 0.12
CA GLU A 211 -16.09 13.02 0.99
C GLU A 211 -15.02 12.24 0.21
N ILE A 212 -13.75 12.57 0.47
CA ILE A 212 -12.59 11.91 -0.16
C ILE A 212 -11.84 11.14 0.92
N ASP A 213 -11.80 9.82 0.81
CA ASP A 213 -10.94 8.99 1.66
C ASP A 213 -9.48 9.06 1.16
N LEU A 214 -8.60 9.59 2.01
CA LEU A 214 -7.16 9.71 1.79
C LEU A 214 -6.37 8.74 2.69
N SER A 215 -7.05 7.78 3.32
CA SER A 215 -6.39 6.73 4.08
C SER A 215 -5.54 5.86 3.13
N GLN A 216 -4.32 5.51 3.56
CA GLN A 216 -3.50 4.52 2.85
C GLN A 216 -3.84 3.09 3.29
N GLN A 217 -5.01 2.88 3.91
CA GLN A 217 -5.39 1.60 4.47
C GLN A 217 -5.51 0.51 3.39
N GLY A 218 -5.98 0.87 2.20
CA GLY A 218 -6.01 -0.04 1.06
C GLY A 218 -4.61 -0.55 0.69
N LEU A 219 -3.64 0.35 0.55
CA LEU A 219 -2.24 0.00 0.28
C LEU A 219 -1.67 -0.90 1.39
N ILE A 220 -1.91 -0.56 2.65
CA ILE A 220 -1.48 -1.35 3.79
C ILE A 220 -2.09 -2.75 3.76
N ASN A 221 -3.39 -2.88 3.51
CA ASN A 221 -4.05 -4.18 3.40
C ASN A 221 -3.48 -5.00 2.24
N THR A 222 -3.16 -4.37 1.11
CA THR A 222 -2.46 -5.03 -0.01
C THR A 222 -1.07 -5.50 0.38
N MET A 223 -0.27 -4.67 1.07
CA MET A 223 1.06 -5.05 1.56
C MET A 223 0.99 -6.21 2.57
N LYS A 224 0.03 -6.17 3.50
CA LYS A 224 -0.25 -7.25 4.47
C LYS A 224 -0.55 -8.57 3.76
N GLY A 225 -1.42 -8.53 2.74
CA GLY A 225 -1.74 -9.68 1.90
C GLY A 225 -0.51 -10.22 1.18
N LYS A 226 0.22 -9.36 0.47
CA LYS A 226 1.44 -9.72 -0.27
C LYS A 226 2.55 -10.28 0.61
N PHE A 227 2.68 -9.78 1.84
CA PHE A 227 3.62 -10.32 2.81
C PHE A 227 3.26 -11.77 3.21
N LEU A 228 1.97 -12.06 3.47
CA LEU A 228 1.53 -13.41 3.78
C LEU A 228 1.71 -14.37 2.59
N GLU A 229 1.43 -13.90 1.39
CA GLU A 229 1.70 -14.63 0.15
C GLU A 229 3.18 -15.01 0.06
N MET A 230 4.08 -14.03 0.27
CA MET A 230 5.53 -14.28 0.25
C MET A 230 5.99 -15.25 1.33
N VAL A 231 5.42 -15.17 2.54
CA VAL A 231 5.67 -16.14 3.63
C VAL A 231 5.31 -17.56 3.19
N ALA A 232 4.15 -17.74 2.57
CA ALA A 232 3.72 -19.03 2.04
C ALA A 232 4.63 -19.51 0.90
N GLU A 233 4.95 -18.63 -0.06
CA GLU A 233 5.84 -18.94 -1.18
C GLU A 233 7.22 -19.41 -0.72
N VAL A 234 7.86 -18.66 0.18
CA VAL A 234 9.20 -18.99 0.72
C VAL A 234 9.17 -20.27 1.53
N SER A 235 8.09 -20.53 2.27
CA SER A 235 7.93 -21.77 3.02
C SER A 235 7.82 -22.97 2.07
N MET A 236 6.94 -22.87 1.05
CA MET A 236 6.77 -23.92 0.05
C MET A 236 8.06 -24.20 -0.73
N LEU A 237 8.79 -23.17 -1.16
CA LEU A 237 10.06 -23.34 -1.89
C LEU A 237 11.12 -24.12 -1.11
N LYS A 238 10.98 -24.22 0.21
CA LYS A 238 11.92 -24.92 1.09
C LYS A 238 11.44 -26.29 1.52
N PHE A 239 10.20 -26.66 1.23
CA PHE A 239 9.69 -27.99 1.53
C PHE A 239 10.47 -29.07 0.77
N ASN A 240 10.81 -30.15 1.47
CA ASN A 240 11.62 -31.22 0.90
C ASN A 240 11.29 -32.61 1.50
N HIS A 241 10.02 -33.01 1.38
CA HIS A 241 9.56 -34.34 1.79
C HIS A 241 9.64 -34.65 3.29
N GLU A 242 9.98 -33.68 4.12
CA GLU A 242 9.85 -33.81 5.57
C GLU A 242 8.39 -33.94 6.03
N ARG A 243 8.25 -34.45 7.25
CA ARG A 243 6.97 -34.64 7.92
C ARG A 243 6.80 -33.55 8.96
N LEU A 244 5.69 -32.83 8.89
CA LEU A 244 5.37 -31.71 9.77
C LEU A 244 4.15 -32.03 10.62
N PRO A 245 4.03 -31.46 11.84
CA PRO A 245 2.87 -31.67 12.67
C PRO A 245 1.56 -31.34 11.94
N GLY A 246 0.61 -32.28 11.92
CA GLY A 246 -0.67 -32.11 11.24
C GLY A 246 -1.48 -30.91 11.78
N ALA A 247 -1.31 -30.59 13.06
CA ALA A 247 -1.88 -29.40 13.69
C ALA A 247 -1.52 -28.09 12.95
N TRP A 248 -0.34 -28.00 12.33
CA TRP A 248 0.06 -26.81 11.56
C TRP A 248 -0.76 -26.64 10.26
N PHE A 249 -1.46 -27.70 9.83
CA PHE A 249 -2.29 -27.77 8.63
C PHE A 249 -3.77 -28.00 8.96
N GLY A 250 -4.18 -27.76 10.21
CA GLY A 250 -5.59 -27.81 10.62
C GLY A 250 -6.12 -29.23 10.78
N ARG A 251 -5.22 -30.21 10.95
CA ARG A 251 -5.56 -31.59 11.34
C ARG A 251 -5.60 -31.70 12.86
N SER A 252 -6.38 -32.63 13.40
CA SER A 252 -6.45 -32.86 14.85
C SER A 252 -5.09 -33.31 15.39
N GLU A 253 -4.83 -33.07 16.68
CA GLU A 253 -3.57 -33.48 17.35
C GLU A 253 -3.36 -35.01 17.34
N GLU A 254 -4.44 -35.77 17.16
CA GLU A 254 -4.44 -37.23 17.03
C GLU A 254 -4.15 -37.69 15.58
N ALA A 255 -4.12 -36.77 14.61
CA ALA A 255 -3.91 -37.06 13.19
C ALA A 255 -2.44 -36.85 12.76
N GLU A 256 -2.04 -37.72 11.83
CA GLU A 256 -0.71 -37.93 11.28
C GLU A 256 0.05 -36.66 10.87
N GLU A 257 1.38 -36.77 10.90
CA GLU A 257 2.26 -35.79 10.30
C GLU A 257 1.95 -35.61 8.80
N VAL A 258 1.89 -34.36 8.35
CA VAL A 258 1.74 -34.04 6.92
C VAL A 258 3.10 -34.12 6.26
N LYS A 259 3.24 -35.01 5.27
CA LYS A 259 4.42 -35.03 4.40
C LYS A 259 4.31 -33.91 3.38
N VAL A 260 5.15 -32.89 3.50
CA VAL A 260 5.16 -31.77 2.54
C VAL A 260 5.94 -32.14 1.26
N PRO A 261 5.53 -31.66 0.08
CA PRO A 261 6.19 -32.05 -1.17
C PRO A 261 7.43 -31.19 -1.47
N LEU A 262 8.28 -31.67 -2.37
CA LEU A 262 9.25 -30.82 -3.06
C LEU A 262 8.57 -30.20 -4.29
N PHE A 263 8.53 -28.88 -4.34
CA PHE A 263 7.93 -28.14 -5.45
C PHE A 263 8.95 -27.86 -6.56
N GLN A 264 8.55 -28.08 -7.82
CA GLN A 264 9.29 -27.67 -9.00
C GLN A 264 9.35 -26.14 -9.12
N TYR A 265 8.24 -25.48 -8.84
CA TYR A 265 8.13 -24.03 -8.78
C TYR A 265 6.98 -23.61 -7.87
N VAL A 266 7.08 -22.39 -7.35
CA VAL A 266 6.03 -21.73 -6.56
C VAL A 266 5.87 -20.31 -7.09
N ARG A 267 4.64 -19.86 -7.35
CA ARG A 267 4.34 -18.53 -7.91
C ARG A 267 2.90 -18.08 -7.63
N THR A 268 2.65 -16.78 -7.61
CA THR A 268 1.32 -16.23 -7.89
C THR A 268 0.91 -16.49 -9.35
N GLN A 269 -0.35 -16.84 -9.61
CA GLN A 269 -0.85 -17.05 -10.97
C GLN A 269 -2.27 -16.51 -11.15
N THR A 270 -2.52 -15.85 -12.29
CA THR A 270 -3.89 -15.57 -12.75
C THR A 270 -4.29 -16.63 -13.75
N VAL A 271 -5.47 -17.23 -13.55
CA VAL A 271 -6.05 -18.24 -14.42
C VAL A 271 -7.31 -17.69 -15.08
N LYS A 272 -7.52 -18.03 -16.34
CA LYS A 272 -8.67 -17.59 -17.13
C LYS A 272 -8.94 -18.58 -18.27
N ALA A 273 -9.86 -19.51 -18.03
CA ALA A 273 -10.45 -20.32 -19.10
C ALA A 273 -11.39 -19.49 -19.98
N SER A 274 -11.61 -19.93 -21.22
CA SER A 274 -12.37 -19.23 -22.27
C SER A 274 -13.74 -18.69 -21.83
N THR A 275 -14.43 -19.41 -20.95
CA THR A 275 -15.80 -19.10 -20.47
C THR A 275 -15.87 -18.71 -18.99
N SER A 276 -14.72 -18.53 -18.33
CA SER A 276 -14.65 -18.20 -16.90
C SER A 276 -14.19 -16.76 -16.65
N PRO A 277 -14.63 -16.13 -15.55
CA PRO A 277 -13.94 -14.96 -15.02
C PRO A 277 -12.45 -15.26 -14.79
N ALA A 278 -11.61 -14.23 -14.86
CA ALA A 278 -10.22 -14.38 -14.42
C ALA A 278 -10.17 -14.50 -12.89
N TYR A 279 -9.42 -15.47 -12.39
CA TYR A 279 -9.18 -15.67 -10.96
C TYR A 279 -7.69 -15.54 -10.66
N GLN A 280 -7.36 -14.79 -9.62
CA GLN A 280 -6.01 -14.80 -9.07
C GLN A 280 -5.92 -15.88 -8.00
N ILE A 281 -4.90 -16.73 -8.14
CA ILE A 281 -4.45 -17.68 -7.13
C ILE A 281 -3.29 -17.02 -6.40
N ASP A 282 -3.43 -16.86 -5.09
CA ASP A 282 -2.47 -16.13 -4.26
C ASP A 282 -1.10 -16.81 -4.31
N VAL A 283 -1.06 -18.14 -4.11
CA VAL A 283 0.15 -18.96 -4.28
C VAL A 283 -0.19 -20.31 -4.92
N LEU A 284 0.53 -20.67 -5.98
CA LEU A 284 0.47 -21.97 -6.65
C LEU A 284 1.83 -22.66 -6.58
N GLY A 285 1.87 -23.87 -6.03
CA GLY A 285 3.05 -24.74 -6.05
C GLY A 285 2.81 -25.98 -6.90
N LYS A 286 3.70 -26.28 -7.86
CA LYS A 286 3.64 -27.53 -8.63
C LYS A 286 4.63 -28.54 -8.08
N GLU A 287 4.18 -29.74 -7.72
CA GLU A 287 5.08 -30.79 -7.21
C GLU A 287 6.02 -31.29 -8.31
N GLN A 288 7.25 -31.67 -7.94
CA GLN A 288 8.26 -32.13 -8.90
C GLN A 288 7.99 -33.54 -9.45
N ASN A 289 7.55 -34.46 -8.59
CA ASN A 289 7.46 -35.89 -8.92
C ASN A 289 6.03 -36.42 -9.06
N ASN A 290 5.04 -35.61 -8.68
CA ASN A 290 3.63 -35.95 -8.78
C ASN A 290 2.92 -34.97 -9.71
N TYR A 291 1.87 -35.43 -10.38
CA TYR A 291 1.02 -34.53 -11.14
C TYR A 291 0.00 -33.83 -10.23
N ARG A 292 0.51 -33.16 -9.19
CA ARG A 292 -0.26 -32.48 -8.15
C ARG A 292 0.17 -31.02 -8.06
N VAL A 293 -0.81 -30.15 -7.81
CA VAL A 293 -0.60 -28.73 -7.53
C VAL A 293 -1.22 -28.36 -6.19
N TRP A 294 -0.55 -27.48 -5.46
CA TRP A 294 -1.06 -26.85 -4.25
C TRP A 294 -1.55 -25.46 -4.59
N LEU A 295 -2.81 -25.17 -4.29
CA LEU A 295 -3.43 -23.87 -4.50
C LEU A 295 -3.72 -23.24 -3.15
N CYS A 296 -3.20 -22.04 -2.92
CA CYS A 296 -3.32 -21.36 -1.65
C CYS A 296 -4.17 -20.09 -1.77
N GLU A 297 -4.96 -19.83 -0.72
CA GLU A 297 -5.62 -18.54 -0.51
C GLU A 297 -5.14 -17.96 0.83
N CYS A 298 -4.60 -16.74 0.78
CA CYS A 298 -4.02 -16.05 1.91
C CYS A 298 -4.96 -14.94 2.39
N LYS A 299 -5.23 -14.91 3.69
CA LYS A 299 -5.99 -13.84 4.34
C LYS A 299 -5.27 -13.31 5.56
N TYR A 300 -4.55 -12.21 5.34
CA TYR A 300 -3.99 -11.39 6.39
C TYR A 300 -5.08 -10.44 6.92
N THR A 301 -5.96 -10.94 7.78
CA THR A 301 -6.98 -10.14 8.46
C THR A 301 -7.27 -10.72 9.84
N ARG A 302 -7.98 -10.00 10.71
CA ARG A 302 -8.51 -10.57 11.97
C ARG A 302 -9.84 -11.28 11.79
N LYS A 303 -10.55 -11.00 10.70
CA LYS A 303 -11.84 -11.64 10.44
C LYS A 303 -11.55 -13.09 10.05
N PRO A 304 -12.19 -14.07 10.72
CA PRO A 304 -12.02 -15.46 10.33
C PRO A 304 -12.39 -15.66 8.86
N MET A 305 -11.60 -16.47 8.16
CA MET A 305 -11.89 -16.84 6.78
C MET A 305 -13.22 -17.59 6.72
N SER A 306 -14.12 -17.17 5.82
CA SER A 306 -15.42 -17.79 5.59
C SER A 306 -15.43 -18.69 4.35
N LEU A 307 -16.50 -19.47 4.19
CA LEU A 307 -16.74 -20.29 2.99
C LEU A 307 -16.70 -19.50 1.68
N THR A 308 -16.91 -18.18 1.71
CA THR A 308 -16.78 -17.33 0.52
C THR A 308 -15.38 -17.42 -0.09
N GLN A 309 -14.34 -17.44 0.74
CA GLN A 309 -12.95 -17.53 0.25
C GLN A 309 -12.61 -18.93 -0.23
N VAL A 310 -13.14 -19.95 0.45
CA VAL A 310 -13.00 -21.34 -0.02
C VAL A 310 -13.63 -21.52 -1.40
N LYS A 311 -14.87 -21.03 -1.59
CA LYS A 311 -15.56 -21.06 -2.88
C LYS A 311 -14.81 -20.28 -3.98
N LYS A 312 -14.17 -19.15 -3.63
CA LYS A 312 -13.31 -18.40 -4.56
C LYS A 312 -12.14 -19.25 -5.03
N LEU A 313 -11.45 -19.91 -4.11
CA LEU A 313 -10.31 -20.79 -4.43
C LEU A 313 -10.74 -22.01 -5.25
N GLU A 314 -11.88 -22.63 -4.93
CA GLU A 314 -12.45 -23.73 -5.71
C GLU A 314 -12.86 -23.29 -7.13
N ASN A 315 -13.40 -22.08 -7.28
CA ASN A 315 -13.68 -21.51 -8.60
C ASN A 315 -12.39 -21.28 -9.40
N ALA A 316 -11.33 -20.80 -8.75
CA ALA A 316 -10.02 -20.65 -9.38
C ALA A 316 -9.44 -22.01 -9.79
N ALA A 317 -9.58 -23.05 -8.96
CA ALA A 317 -9.20 -24.42 -9.30
C ALA A 317 -9.96 -24.94 -10.52
N ARG A 318 -11.29 -24.76 -10.57
CA ARG A 318 -12.10 -25.13 -11.75
C ARG A 318 -11.66 -24.39 -13.02
N ALA A 319 -11.34 -23.10 -12.90
CA ALA A 319 -10.83 -22.31 -14.03
C ALA A 319 -9.46 -22.81 -14.49
N LEU A 320 -8.56 -23.15 -13.56
CA LEU A 320 -7.26 -23.76 -13.85
C LEU A 320 -7.42 -25.09 -14.61
N CYS A 321 -8.27 -26.00 -14.12
CA CYS A 321 -8.48 -27.29 -14.78
C CYS A 321 -9.01 -27.12 -16.21
N ARG A 322 -9.97 -26.21 -16.42
CA ARG A 322 -10.51 -25.92 -17.76
C ARG A 322 -9.47 -25.29 -18.68
N GLU A 323 -8.69 -24.33 -18.19
CA GLU A 323 -7.61 -23.73 -18.96
C GLU A 323 -6.57 -24.79 -19.39
N MET A 324 -6.24 -25.73 -18.50
CA MET A 324 -5.35 -26.85 -18.84
C MET A 324 -5.97 -27.81 -19.86
N GLU A 325 -7.26 -28.14 -19.72
CA GLU A 325 -8.00 -28.97 -20.67
C GLU A 325 -8.09 -28.33 -22.06
N GLU A 326 -8.39 -27.03 -22.13
CA GLU A 326 -8.43 -26.23 -23.37
C GLU A 326 -7.06 -26.19 -24.07
N GLU A 327 -5.97 -26.19 -23.30
CA GLU A 327 -4.59 -26.28 -23.81
C GLU A 327 -4.13 -27.71 -24.14
N GLY A 328 -4.98 -28.73 -23.96
CA GLY A 328 -4.63 -30.13 -24.18
C GLY A 328 -3.60 -30.67 -23.18
N ARG A 329 -3.49 -30.05 -22.01
CA ARG A 329 -2.63 -30.49 -20.90
C ARG A 329 -3.42 -31.41 -19.97
N PRO A 330 -2.75 -32.38 -19.30
CA PRO A 330 -3.44 -33.19 -18.31
C PRO A 330 -3.96 -32.33 -17.15
N ILE A 331 -4.98 -32.82 -16.43
CA ILE A 331 -5.56 -32.11 -15.28
C ILE A 331 -4.87 -32.61 -14.00
N PRO A 332 -4.26 -31.73 -13.19
CA PRO A 332 -3.53 -32.14 -12.00
C PRO A 332 -4.45 -32.48 -10.83
N ASP A 333 -3.97 -33.31 -9.92
CA ASP A 333 -4.54 -33.42 -8.58
C ASP A 333 -4.39 -32.07 -7.87
N ILE A 334 -5.41 -31.64 -7.14
CA ILE A 334 -5.41 -30.35 -6.45
C ILE A 334 -5.42 -30.57 -4.95
N GLN A 335 -4.43 -29.99 -4.27
CA GLN A 335 -4.43 -29.79 -2.83
C GLN A 335 -4.73 -28.32 -2.54
N PHE A 336 -5.74 -28.04 -1.74
CA PHE A 336 -6.02 -26.71 -1.24
C PHE A 336 -5.26 -26.44 0.05
N TRP A 337 -4.75 -25.21 0.20
CA TRP A 337 -4.16 -24.74 1.44
C TRP A 337 -4.68 -23.34 1.80
N LEU A 338 -5.52 -23.29 2.84
CA LEU A 338 -6.09 -22.05 3.34
C LEU A 338 -5.19 -21.47 4.42
N ILE A 339 -4.81 -20.19 4.29
CA ILE A 339 -3.95 -19.53 5.28
C ILE A 339 -4.67 -18.29 5.80
N SER A 340 -4.92 -18.23 7.12
CA SER A 340 -5.54 -17.05 7.73
C SER A 340 -4.96 -16.69 9.08
N THR A 341 -4.48 -15.45 9.19
CA THR A 341 -4.02 -14.89 10.48
C THR A 341 -5.17 -14.65 11.47
N GLY A 342 -6.41 -14.58 10.98
CA GLY A 342 -7.62 -14.38 11.80
C GLY A 342 -8.34 -15.69 12.13
N GLY A 343 -7.75 -16.83 11.75
CA GLY A 343 -8.38 -18.14 11.88
C GLY A 343 -9.52 -18.38 10.89
N PHE A 344 -10.37 -19.35 11.22
CA PHE A 344 -11.40 -19.88 10.32
C PHE A 344 -12.76 -19.88 11.01
N THR A 345 -13.84 -19.68 10.25
CA THR A 345 -15.19 -19.91 10.79
C THR A 345 -15.41 -21.40 11.09
N GLY A 346 -16.33 -21.73 12.00
CA GLY A 346 -16.64 -23.12 12.33
C GLY A 346 -17.04 -23.96 11.11
N GLU A 347 -17.76 -23.36 10.15
CA GLU A 347 -18.11 -24.01 8.88
C GLU A 347 -16.89 -24.38 8.03
N VAL A 348 -15.86 -23.52 8.00
CA VAL A 348 -14.63 -23.81 7.27
C VAL A 348 -13.83 -24.89 7.99
N GLN A 349 -13.78 -24.85 9.33
CA GLN A 349 -13.12 -25.91 10.11
C GLN A 349 -13.77 -27.27 9.87
N GLU A 350 -15.11 -27.34 9.82
CA GLU A 350 -15.83 -28.58 9.54
C GLU A 350 -15.56 -29.09 8.11
N LEU A 351 -15.50 -28.17 7.15
CA LEU A 351 -15.14 -28.49 5.77
C LEU A 351 -13.71 -29.05 5.67
N VAL A 352 -12.75 -28.45 6.39
CA VAL A 352 -11.35 -28.91 6.42
C VAL A 352 -11.25 -30.31 7.06
N ARG A 353 -12.01 -30.58 8.12
CA ARG A 353 -12.03 -31.91 8.76
C ARG A 353 -12.64 -32.99 7.88
N SER A 354 -13.68 -32.64 7.12
CA SER A 354 -14.39 -33.57 6.24
C SER A 354 -13.68 -33.83 4.90
N ARG A 355 -12.60 -33.09 4.58
CA ARG A 355 -11.90 -33.17 3.30
C ARG A 355 -10.39 -33.34 3.45
N GLU A 356 -9.86 -34.40 2.84
CA GLU A 356 -8.41 -34.67 2.81
C GLU A 356 -7.66 -33.71 1.89
N ASP A 357 -8.32 -33.22 0.84
CA ASP A 357 -7.73 -32.30 -0.14
C ASP A 357 -7.68 -30.84 0.32
N ILE A 358 -8.05 -30.54 1.58
CA ILE A 358 -7.95 -29.18 2.15
C ILE A 358 -7.09 -29.19 3.41
N PHE A 359 -6.03 -28.37 3.40
CA PHE A 359 -5.28 -27.98 4.59
C PHE A 359 -5.66 -26.56 5.02
N ALA A 360 -5.52 -26.27 6.30
CA ALA A 360 -5.77 -24.95 6.87
C ALA A 360 -4.72 -24.57 7.91
N SER A 361 -4.00 -23.49 7.70
CA SER A 361 -3.05 -22.94 8.66
C SER A 361 -3.61 -21.63 9.22
N ASP A 362 -3.92 -21.63 10.51
CA ASP A 362 -4.19 -20.39 11.24
C ASP A 362 -2.87 -19.66 11.53
N TYR A 363 -2.93 -18.58 12.32
CA TYR A 363 -1.74 -17.81 12.65
C TYR A 363 -0.61 -18.67 13.24
N ASP A 364 -0.92 -19.52 14.22
CA ASP A 364 0.10 -20.33 14.89
C ASP A 364 0.64 -21.41 13.96
N GLY A 365 -0.22 -22.03 13.15
CA GLY A 365 0.18 -22.99 12.12
C GLY A 365 1.13 -22.38 11.09
N ILE A 366 0.75 -21.27 10.44
CA ILE A 366 1.62 -20.65 9.42
C ILE A 366 2.91 -20.09 10.03
N ASN A 367 2.85 -19.58 11.26
CA ASN A 367 4.02 -19.07 11.95
C ASN A 367 5.00 -20.19 12.32
N SER A 368 4.49 -21.36 12.71
CA SER A 368 5.31 -22.53 13.01
C SER A 368 6.00 -23.07 11.76
N ILE A 369 5.26 -23.17 10.64
CA ILE A 369 5.83 -23.52 9.33
C ILE A 369 6.90 -22.50 8.94
N PHE A 370 6.59 -21.20 9.04
CA PHE A 370 7.54 -20.16 8.66
C PHE A 370 8.78 -20.15 9.56
N LYS A 371 8.68 -20.54 10.84
CA LYS A 371 9.86 -20.69 11.71
C LYS A 371 10.71 -21.91 11.35
N ALA A 372 10.08 -23.00 10.93
CA ALA A 372 10.80 -24.20 10.52
C ALA A 372 11.63 -23.99 9.24
N PHE A 373 11.16 -23.14 8.31
CA PHE A 373 11.78 -22.99 7.00
C PHE A 373 12.19 -21.56 6.66
N GLY A 374 11.37 -20.58 7.01
CA GLY A 374 11.43 -19.22 6.47
C GLY A 374 12.29 -18.23 7.26
N SER A 375 12.29 -18.27 8.60
CA SER A 375 12.96 -17.25 9.42
C SER A 375 13.04 -17.57 10.92
N ASN A 376 13.87 -16.83 11.66
CA ASN A 376 13.95 -16.85 13.13
C ASN A 376 12.98 -15.85 13.81
N TYR A 377 12.10 -15.17 13.07
CA TYR A 377 11.12 -14.23 13.63
C TYR A 377 9.68 -14.68 13.39
N SER A 378 8.79 -14.30 14.31
CA SER A 378 7.35 -14.55 14.16
C SER A 378 6.76 -13.61 13.10
N ILE A 379 5.84 -14.11 12.27
CA ILE A 379 5.00 -13.30 11.39
C ILE A 379 4.39 -12.20 12.26
N PRO A 380 4.69 -10.90 12.05
CA PRO A 380 4.12 -9.84 12.88
C PRO A 380 2.60 -9.94 12.76
N LEU A 381 1.87 -10.00 13.87
CA LEU A 381 0.43 -9.77 13.94
C LEU A 381 0.18 -8.29 14.15
N PHE A 382 -0.54 -7.64 13.23
CA PHE A 382 -0.99 -6.28 13.48
C PHE A 382 -2.05 -6.31 14.60
N LEU A 383 -1.59 -6.15 15.85
CA LEU A 383 -2.40 -6.19 17.08
C LEU A 383 -3.39 -5.01 17.10
N LYS A 384 -4.52 -5.18 17.80
CA LYS A 384 -5.45 -4.07 18.06
C LYS A 384 -5.02 -3.40 19.36
N ASP A 385 -5.16 -2.07 19.35
CA ASP A 385 -5.59 -1.22 20.45
C ASP A 385 -6.05 -2.04 21.67
N GLN A 386 -5.27 -1.97 22.75
CA GLN A 386 -5.83 -2.21 24.08
C GLN A 386 -6.76 -1.03 24.39
N ALA A 387 -7.99 -1.08 23.88
CA ALA A 387 -9.07 -0.28 24.42
C ALA A 387 -9.43 -0.89 25.79
N GLY A 388 -8.76 -0.37 26.83
CA GLY A 388 -9.30 -0.32 28.19
C GLY A 388 -10.12 0.96 28.35
#